data_AF-A0A2B4SMV5-F1
#
_entry.id   AF-A0A2B4SMV5-F1
#
_cell.length_a   1.000
_cell.length_b   1.000
_cell.length_c   1.000
_cell.angle_alpha   90.00
_cell.angle_beta   90.00
_cell.angle_gamma   90.00
#
_symmetry.space_group_name_H-M   'P 1'
#
loop_
_entity.id
_entity.type
_entity.pdbx_description
1 polymer ?
#
loop_
_entity_poly.entity_id
_entity_poly.type
_entity_poly.pdbx_seq_one_letter_code
_entity_poly.pdbx_strand_id
1 'polypeptide(L)'
;MNSPYFSAPVFAEPKREILNPSDVVKWEKSQAYSDYLGFILTLNDAVKGKTMTVDCPSSEALEKLITMLETLDTWIDEIPPTDQPQRFGNKAFRTWCSRLDEVLSKFPVIQHFVFGTLLSFEEAEIFKKPL
;
A
#
# COMPACT_ATOMS: atom_id res chain seq x y z
N MET A 1 3.38 12.68 36.87
CA MET A 1 2.59 13.31 35.79
C MET A 1 2.20 12.19 34.84
N ASN A 2 0.91 11.89 34.75
CA ASN A 2 0.39 10.82 33.90
C ASN A 2 0.47 11.26 32.44
N SER A 3 1.24 10.52 31.63
CA SER A 3 1.29 10.69 30.18
C SER A 3 -0.11 10.51 29.60
N PRO A 4 -0.64 11.42 28.77
CA PRO A 4 -1.93 11.22 28.15
C PRO A 4 -1.80 10.05 27.18
N TYR A 5 -2.47 8.96 27.50
CA TYR A 5 -2.61 7.78 26.66
C TYR A 5 -2.94 8.20 25.22
N PHE A 6 -2.03 7.93 24.28
CA PHE A 6 -2.39 7.88 22.88
C PHE A 6 -3.48 6.81 22.75
N SER A 7 -4.74 7.23 22.53
CA SER A 7 -5.80 6.30 22.18
C SER A 7 -5.42 5.61 20.88
N ALA A 8 -5.54 4.28 20.82
CA ALA A 8 -5.31 3.54 19.59
C ALA A 8 -6.14 4.15 18.44
N PRO A 9 -5.58 4.28 17.23
CA PRO A 9 -6.29 4.83 16.09
C PRO A 9 -7.56 4.00 15.81
N VAL A 10 -8.67 4.68 15.56
CA VAL A 10 -9.92 4.04 15.14
C VAL A 10 -9.83 3.76 13.65
N PHE A 11 -9.92 2.49 13.29
CA PHE A 11 -9.86 2.03 11.92
C PHE A 11 -11.24 2.12 11.25
N ALA A 12 -11.29 2.57 9.99
CA ALA A 12 -12.53 2.74 9.23
C ALA A 12 -12.30 2.56 7.72
N GLU A 13 -13.24 1.92 7.02
CA GLU A 13 -13.14 1.61 5.59
C GLU A 13 -12.80 2.87 4.76
N PRO A 14 -11.74 2.84 3.92
CA PRO A 14 -11.42 3.97 3.05
C PRO A 14 -12.55 4.25 2.07
N LYS A 15 -12.91 5.52 1.92
CA LYS A 15 -13.93 5.98 0.98
C LYS A 15 -13.36 7.01 0.01
N ARG A 16 -13.96 7.10 -1.17
CA ARG A 16 -13.54 8.07 -2.18
C ARG A 16 -13.90 9.49 -1.72
N GLU A 17 -12.87 10.30 -1.48
CA GLU A 17 -13.00 11.70 -1.06
C GLU A 17 -12.64 12.71 -2.15
N ILE A 18 -12.02 12.28 -3.26
CA ILE A 18 -11.69 13.13 -4.41
C ILE A 18 -12.72 12.88 -5.52
N LEU A 19 -13.69 13.80 -5.65
CA LEU A 19 -14.80 13.67 -6.58
C LEU A 19 -14.78 14.75 -7.67
N ASN A 20 -14.24 15.93 -7.35
CA ASN A 20 -14.11 17.04 -8.28
C ASN A 20 -12.74 17.74 -8.12
N PRO A 21 -12.34 18.62 -9.05
CA PRO A 21 -11.03 19.27 -9.00
C PRO A 21 -10.74 20.05 -7.71
N SER A 22 -11.75 20.62 -7.04
CA SER A 22 -11.54 21.39 -5.82
C SER A 22 -11.18 20.52 -4.60
N ASP A 23 -11.53 19.23 -4.63
CA ASP A 23 -11.16 18.28 -3.57
C ASP A 23 -9.65 17.96 -3.59
N VAL A 24 -8.97 18.17 -4.73
CA VAL A 24 -7.52 17.99 -4.83
C VAL A 24 -6.78 18.92 -3.86
N VAL A 25 -7.28 20.15 -3.69
CA VAL A 25 -6.69 21.11 -2.73
C VAL A 25 -6.85 20.63 -1.28
N LYS A 26 -7.94 19.92 -0.97
CA LYS A 26 -8.13 19.30 0.35
C LYS A 26 -7.18 18.11 0.51
N TRP A 27 -7.02 17.31 -0.54
CA TRP A 27 -6.09 16.17 -0.57
C TRP A 27 -4.65 16.61 -0.32
N GLU A 28 -4.15 17.63 -1.04
CA GLU A 28 -2.77 18.15 -0.89
C GLU A 28 -2.46 18.68 0.52
N LYS A 29 -3.49 19.06 1.27
CA LYS A 29 -3.38 19.53 2.66
C LYS A 29 -3.68 18.46 3.71
N SER A 30 -4.02 17.24 3.27
CA SER A 30 -4.42 16.15 4.15
C SER A 30 -3.22 15.42 4.77
N GLN A 31 -3.44 14.80 5.93
CA GLN A 31 -2.42 13.95 6.55
C GLN A 31 -2.00 12.79 5.63
N ALA A 32 -2.96 12.19 4.93
CA ALA A 32 -2.70 11.07 4.02
C ALA A 32 -1.77 11.45 2.86
N TYR A 33 -1.84 12.69 2.36
CA TYR A 33 -0.89 13.19 1.36
C TYR A 33 0.52 13.31 1.93
N SER A 34 0.65 13.94 3.11
CA SER A 34 1.94 14.10 3.78
C SER A 34 2.60 12.75 4.08
N ASP A 35 1.82 11.79 4.59
CA ASP A 35 2.30 10.44 4.90
C ASP A 35 2.74 9.69 3.64
N TYR A 36 1.93 9.74 2.58
CA TYR A 36 2.24 9.10 1.31
C TYR A 36 3.51 9.68 0.67
N LEU A 37 3.63 11.01 0.63
CA LEU A 37 4.82 11.67 0.09
C LEU A 37 6.07 11.36 0.91
N GLY A 38 5.96 11.42 2.25
CA GLY A 38 7.03 11.08 3.17
C GLY A 38 7.54 9.65 2.96
N PHE A 39 6.64 8.69 2.75
CA PHE A 39 6.99 7.31 2.42
C PHE A 39 7.80 7.21 1.14
N ILE A 40 7.31 7.81 0.05
CA ILE A 40 7.98 7.75 -1.26
C ILE A 40 9.39 8.35 -1.18
N LEU A 41 9.53 9.49 -0.50
CA LEU A 41 10.83 10.16 -0.35
C LEU A 41 11.79 9.33 0.50
N THR A 42 11.29 8.70 1.57
CA THR A 42 12.11 7.84 2.44
C THR A 42 12.62 6.61 1.68
N LEU A 43 11.76 5.93 0.92
CA LEU A 43 12.18 4.80 0.09
C LEU A 43 13.18 5.22 -0.99
N ASN A 44 12.93 6.37 -1.64
CA ASN A 44 13.81 6.89 -2.68
C ASN A 44 15.22 7.17 -2.15
N ASP A 45 15.35 7.78 -0.97
CA ASP A 45 16.65 8.03 -0.36
C ASP A 45 17.34 6.73 0.07
N ALA A 46 16.57 5.80 0.65
CA ALA A 46 17.08 4.51 1.10
C ALA A 46 17.72 3.68 -0.01
N VAL A 47 17.24 3.78 -1.26
CA VAL A 47 17.78 3.01 -2.40
C VAL A 47 18.80 3.76 -3.24
N LYS A 48 19.08 5.04 -2.93
CA LYS A 48 19.99 5.87 -3.74
C LYS A 48 21.40 5.26 -3.81
N GLY A 49 21.89 5.11 -5.04
CA GLY A 49 23.23 4.56 -5.32
C GLY A 49 23.38 3.06 -5.06
N LYS A 50 22.28 2.33 -4.76
CA LYS A 50 22.28 0.88 -4.55
C LYS A 50 21.80 0.16 -5.82
N THR A 51 22.41 -0.99 -6.12
CA THR A 51 21.94 -1.88 -7.20
C THR A 51 20.85 -2.80 -6.68
N MET A 52 20.09 -3.43 -7.59
CA MET A 52 19.08 -4.42 -7.19
C MET A 52 19.66 -5.68 -6.55
N THR A 53 20.97 -5.92 -6.71
CA THR A 53 21.69 -7.09 -6.17
C THR A 53 22.44 -6.76 -4.87
N VAL A 54 22.25 -5.57 -4.32
CA VAL A 54 22.86 -5.22 -3.04
C VAL A 54 22.31 -6.15 -1.98
N ASP A 55 23.18 -6.69 -1.12
CA ASP A 55 22.73 -7.46 0.02
C ASP A 55 21.93 -6.56 0.97
N CYS A 56 20.77 -7.00 1.41
CA CYS A 56 19.91 -6.26 2.31
C CYS A 56 19.21 -7.18 3.30
N PRO A 57 18.92 -6.71 4.53
CA PRO A 57 18.24 -7.53 5.51
C PRO A 57 16.84 -7.92 5.03
N SER A 58 16.53 -9.22 5.05
CA SER A 58 15.16 -9.70 4.92
C SER A 58 14.55 -9.94 6.29
N SER A 59 13.27 -9.62 6.42
CA SER A 59 12.48 -9.84 7.63
C SER A 59 11.33 -10.79 7.35
N GLU A 60 10.79 -11.45 8.38
CA GLU A 60 9.64 -12.34 8.24
C GLU A 60 8.44 -11.66 7.56
N ALA A 61 8.22 -10.36 7.83
CA ALA A 61 7.16 -9.60 7.19
C ALA A 61 7.38 -9.42 5.68
N LEU A 62 8.63 -9.21 5.25
CA LEU A 62 8.98 -9.13 3.83
C LEU A 62 8.81 -10.46 3.14
N GLU A 63 9.25 -11.56 3.76
CA GLU A 63 9.05 -12.90 3.21
C GLU A 63 7.56 -13.21 3.03
N LYS A 64 6.72 -12.88 4.01
CA LYS A 64 5.26 -13.04 3.88
C LYS A 64 4.66 -12.17 2.76
N LEU A 65 5.15 -10.96 2.56
CA LEU A 65 4.72 -10.10 1.45
C LEU A 65 5.12 -10.70 0.10
N ILE A 66 6.33 -11.24 -0.01
CA ILE A 66 6.80 -11.92 -1.23
C ILE A 66 5.95 -13.16 -1.50
N THR A 67 5.75 -14.03 -0.50
CA THR A 67 4.90 -15.23 -0.64
C THR A 67 3.46 -14.88 -1.02
N MET A 68 2.92 -13.78 -0.50
CA MET A 68 1.61 -13.28 -0.92
C MET A 68 1.60 -12.92 -2.40
N LEU A 69 2.60 -12.17 -2.89
CA LEU A 69 2.71 -11.81 -4.31
C LEU A 69 2.90 -13.04 -5.20
N GLU A 70 3.71 -14.01 -4.79
CA GLU A 70 3.87 -15.29 -5.50
C GLU A 70 2.55 -16.06 -5.60
N THR A 71 1.75 -16.08 -4.51
CA THR A 71 0.42 -16.71 -4.53
C THR A 71 -0.53 -16.02 -5.52
N LEU A 72 -0.46 -14.68 -5.61
CA LEU A 72 -1.24 -13.93 -6.60
C LEU A 72 -0.80 -14.23 -8.03
N ASP A 73 0.49 -14.47 -8.24
CA ASP A 73 1.10 -14.84 -9.51
C ASP A 73 0.67 -16.24 -9.95
N THR A 74 0.67 -17.24 -9.06
CA THR A 74 0.22 -18.60 -9.43
C THR A 74 -1.25 -18.63 -9.87
N TRP A 75 -2.09 -17.74 -9.35
CA TRP A 75 -3.48 -17.64 -9.80
C TRP A 75 -3.62 -17.18 -11.25
N ILE A 76 -2.60 -16.55 -11.85
CA ILE A 76 -2.60 -16.17 -13.27
C ILE A 76 -2.55 -17.44 -14.14
N ASP A 77 -1.71 -18.41 -13.77
CA ASP A 77 -1.63 -19.70 -14.47
C ASP A 77 -2.90 -20.54 -14.29
N GLU A 78 -3.48 -20.50 -13.09
CA GLU A 78 -4.73 -21.22 -12.77
C GLU A 78 -5.98 -20.60 -13.42
N ILE A 79 -5.91 -19.33 -13.82
CA ILE A 79 -7.02 -18.58 -14.42
C ILE A 79 -6.59 -18.07 -15.82
N PRO A 80 -6.47 -18.98 -16.81
CA PRO A 80 -6.02 -18.60 -18.13
C PRO A 80 -7.02 -17.67 -18.83
N PRO A 81 -6.55 -16.86 -19.80
CA PRO A 81 -7.42 -16.03 -20.62
C PRO A 81 -8.53 -16.84 -21.29
N THR A 82 -9.75 -16.34 -21.25
CA THR A 82 -10.89 -16.95 -21.95
C THR A 82 -11.01 -16.39 -23.36
N ASP A 83 -11.42 -17.21 -24.32
CA ASP A 83 -11.85 -16.70 -25.63
C ASP A 83 -13.06 -15.79 -25.46
N GLN A 84 -13.02 -14.62 -26.09
CA GLN A 84 -14.04 -13.59 -25.94
C GLN A 84 -14.15 -12.71 -27.19
N PRO A 85 -15.36 -12.25 -27.55
CA PRO A 85 -15.55 -11.34 -28.67
C PRO A 85 -15.04 -9.91 -28.39
N GLN A 86 -14.79 -9.56 -27.12
CA GLN A 86 -14.38 -8.23 -26.72
C GLN A 86 -12.87 -8.02 -26.85
N ARG A 87 -12.48 -6.92 -27.50
CA ARG A 87 -11.08 -6.60 -27.82
C ARG A 87 -10.22 -6.16 -26.63
N PHE A 88 -10.82 -5.61 -25.58
CA PHE A 88 -10.11 -5.06 -24.43
C PHE A 88 -10.56 -5.72 -23.14
N GLY A 89 -9.60 -5.99 -22.24
CA GLY A 89 -9.84 -6.58 -20.94
C GLY A 89 -10.36 -8.02 -21.01
N ASN A 90 -9.53 -9.00 -20.69
CA ASN A 90 -9.99 -10.39 -20.67
C ASN A 90 -10.91 -10.64 -19.46
N LYS A 91 -12.01 -11.39 -19.65
CA LYS A 91 -12.93 -11.74 -18.56
C LYS A 91 -12.23 -12.51 -17.43
N ALA A 92 -11.18 -13.27 -17.74
CA ALA A 92 -10.35 -13.97 -16.76
C ALA A 92 -9.80 -13.04 -15.66
N PHE A 93 -9.51 -11.78 -15.97
CA PHE A 93 -9.09 -10.79 -14.97
C PHE A 93 -10.13 -10.58 -13.88
N ARG A 94 -11.43 -10.58 -14.23
CA ARG A 94 -12.50 -10.48 -13.23
C ARG A 94 -12.57 -11.70 -12.34
N THR A 95 -12.36 -12.89 -12.91
CA THR A 95 -12.29 -14.13 -12.14
C THR A 95 -11.12 -14.11 -11.16
N TRP A 96 -9.96 -13.62 -11.59
CA TRP A 96 -8.80 -13.40 -10.72
C TRP A 96 -9.10 -12.41 -9.59
N CYS A 97 -9.72 -11.25 -9.89
CA CYS A 97 -10.13 -10.29 -8.87
C CYS A 97 -11.18 -10.85 -7.89
N SER A 98 -12.16 -11.63 -8.37
CA SER A 98 -13.16 -12.25 -7.50
C SER A 98 -12.56 -13.25 -6.53
N ARG A 99 -11.54 -14.02 -6.96
CA ARG A 99 -10.80 -14.90 -6.06
C ARG A 99 -10.04 -14.12 -5.00
N LEU A 100 -9.37 -13.03 -5.39
CA LEU A 100 -8.69 -12.13 -4.46
C LEU A 100 -9.66 -11.59 -3.39
N ASP A 101 -10.83 -11.09 -3.81
CA ASP A 101 -11.86 -10.56 -2.91
C ASP A 101 -12.40 -11.63 -1.95
N GLU A 102 -12.67 -12.84 -2.46
CA GLU A 102 -13.09 -13.97 -1.63
C GLU A 102 -12.05 -14.33 -0.56
N VAL A 103 -10.76 -14.38 -0.93
CA VAL A 103 -9.67 -14.67 0.01
C VAL A 103 -9.55 -13.55 1.05
N LEU A 104 -9.53 -12.29 0.63
CA LEU A 104 -9.43 -11.15 1.54
C LEU A 104 -10.62 -11.06 2.51
N SER A 105 -11.83 -11.41 2.06
CA SER A 105 -13.03 -11.42 2.91
C SER A 105 -12.94 -12.41 4.09
N LYS A 106 -12.13 -13.46 3.97
CA LYS A 106 -11.91 -14.48 5.01
C LYS A 106 -10.90 -14.04 6.08
N PHE A 107 -10.11 -13.01 5.80
CA PHE A 107 -9.14 -12.44 6.73
C PHE A 107 -9.56 -11.02 7.10
N PRO A 108 -10.15 -10.79 8.30
CA PRO A 108 -10.53 -9.44 8.75
C PRO A 108 -9.33 -8.52 9.05
N VAL A 109 -8.15 -8.80 8.48
CA VAL A 109 -6.85 -8.32 8.96
C VAL A 109 -6.32 -7.11 8.16
N ILE A 110 -6.81 -6.81 6.96
CA ILE A 110 -6.23 -5.72 6.17
C ILE A 110 -7.32 -4.91 5.46
N GLN A 111 -7.91 -3.95 6.15
CA GLN A 111 -8.61 -2.86 5.48
C GLN A 111 -8.13 -1.47 5.89
N HIS A 112 -7.16 -1.34 6.79
CA HIS A 112 -6.83 -0.04 7.34
C HIS A 112 -5.32 0.17 7.50
N PHE A 113 -4.70 0.57 6.40
CA PHE A 113 -3.35 1.11 6.41
C PHE A 113 -3.39 2.48 7.10
N VAL A 114 -2.85 2.58 8.32
CA VAL A 114 -2.25 3.84 8.76
C VAL A 114 -0.80 3.75 8.33
N PHE A 115 -0.39 4.63 7.41
CA PHE A 115 0.94 4.60 6.78
C PHE A 115 2.11 4.82 7.77
N GLY A 116 1.85 5.03 9.07
CA GLY A 116 2.87 5.28 10.09
C GLY A 116 2.94 4.30 11.28
N THR A 117 2.04 3.31 11.40
CA THR A 117 2.12 2.32 12.50
C THR A 117 2.82 1.03 12.10
N LEU A 118 2.76 0.65 10.81
CA LEU A 118 3.44 -0.55 10.30
C LEU A 118 4.90 -0.26 9.92
N LEU A 119 5.19 0.99 9.56
CA LEU A 119 6.52 1.50 9.25
C LEU A 119 6.71 2.77 10.07
N SER A 120 7.40 2.64 11.22
CA SER A 120 7.81 3.82 11.98
C SER A 120 8.90 4.53 11.18
N PHE A 121 8.53 5.53 10.40
CA PHE A 121 9.50 6.40 9.74
C PHE A 121 10.03 7.39 10.78
N GLU A 122 11.34 7.39 10.98
CA GLU A 122 12.00 8.54 11.61
C GLU A 122 11.88 9.72 10.64
N GLU A 123 11.54 10.90 11.17
CA GLU A 123 11.42 12.12 10.38
C GLU A 123 12.76 12.41 9.68
N ALA A 124 12.77 12.36 8.35
CA ALA A 124 14.00 12.59 7.59
C ALA A 124 14.51 14.02 7.85
N GLU A 125 15.79 14.15 8.24
CA GLU A 125 16.47 15.41 8.60
C GLU A 125 16.30 16.53 7.55
N ILE A 126 16.00 16.16 6.32
CA ILE A 126 15.77 17.05 5.17
C ILE A 126 14.55 17.96 5.38
N PHE A 127 13.56 17.53 6.18
CA PHE A 127 12.37 18.32 6.52
C PHE A 127 12.59 19.29 7.69
N LYS A 128 13.75 19.24 8.38
CA LYS A 128 14.11 20.20 9.44
C LYS A 128 14.73 21.49 8.90
N LYS A 129 15.01 21.56 7.60
CA LYS A 129 15.43 22.80 6.95
C LYS A 129 14.21 23.49 6.34
N PRO A 130 13.98 24.78 6.64
CA PRO A 130 12.99 25.53 5.88
C PRO A 130 13.43 25.58 4.42
N LEU A 131 12.46 25.54 3.52
CA LEU A 131 12.65 25.84 2.09
C LEU A 131 13.41 27.15 1.90
#